data_AF-A0A376ZGH3-F1
#
_entry.id   AF-A0A376ZGH3-F1
#
_cell.length_a   1.000
_cell.length_b   1.000
_cell.length_c   1.000
_cell.angle_alpha   90.00
_cell.angle_beta   90.00
_cell.angle_gamma   90.00
#
_symmetry.space_group_name_H-M   'P 1'
#
loop_
_entity.id
_entity.type
_entity.pdbx_description
1 polymer ?
#
loop_
_entity_poly.entity_id
_entity_poly.type
_entity_poly.pdbx_seq_one_letter_code
_entity_poly.pdbx_strand_id
1 'polypeptide(L)'
;MVLWEIDLTVQGGERYFFCNELNEKGEAVTWQGRQYQAYPIDGSGFEMNGKGSSARPSLTVSNLFGLVTGMAEDLQSLVGATVVRRRVYARFLDAVNFVAGNPEADPEQELSDRWVVEQMSELTAMTASFVLATPTETDGALFPGRIMLANTCMWDYRGDECGYNGPAVADEFDKPTTDIRKDRCSKCMRGCEMRGMVANFGGFLSINKLSQ
;
A
#
# COMPACT_ATOMS: atom_id res chain seq x y z
N MET A 1 -10.03 -23.34 -12.80
CA MET A 1 -8.70 -23.33 -12.15
C MET A 1 -8.47 -22.00 -11.46
N VAL A 2 -7.53 -22.01 -10.52
CA VAL A 2 -7.09 -20.80 -9.80
C VAL A 2 -5.61 -20.60 -10.09
N LEU A 3 -5.29 -19.39 -10.54
CA LEU A 3 -3.93 -18.93 -10.82
C LEU A 3 -3.59 -17.83 -9.83
N TRP A 4 -2.38 -17.86 -9.29
CA TRP A 4 -1.91 -16.93 -8.29
C TRP A 4 -0.71 -16.16 -8.84
N GLU A 5 -0.75 -14.84 -8.69
CA GLU A 5 0.35 -13.94 -8.99
C GLU A 5 0.71 -13.19 -7.71
N ILE A 6 1.94 -13.36 -7.24
CA ILE A 6 2.47 -12.69 -6.05
C ILE A 6 3.53 -11.71 -6.52
N ASP A 7 3.23 -10.42 -6.40
CA ASP A 7 4.09 -9.33 -6.84
C ASP A 7 4.82 -8.71 -5.63
N LEU A 8 6.12 -8.98 -5.54
CA LEU A 8 7.02 -8.44 -4.51
C LEU A 8 7.82 -7.22 -5.00
N THR A 9 7.55 -6.69 -6.21
CA THR A 9 8.35 -5.60 -6.81
C THR A 9 8.36 -4.33 -5.95
N VAL A 10 7.30 -4.09 -5.17
CA VAL A 10 7.21 -2.98 -4.22
C VAL A 10 8.30 -3.05 -3.13
N GLN A 11 8.74 -4.26 -2.80
CA GLN A 11 9.77 -4.53 -1.77
C GLN A 11 11.16 -4.75 -2.39
N GLY A 12 11.29 -4.66 -3.72
CA GLY A 12 12.54 -4.96 -4.44
C GLY A 12 12.70 -6.45 -4.80
N GLY A 13 11.65 -7.26 -4.66
CA GLY A 13 11.62 -8.65 -5.10
C GLY A 13 11.10 -8.84 -6.53
N GLU A 14 10.92 -10.10 -6.91
CA GLU A 14 10.36 -10.49 -8.23
C GLU A 14 8.86 -10.84 -8.16
N ARG A 15 8.27 -11.13 -9.32
CA ARG A 15 6.90 -11.63 -9.45
C ARG A 15 6.90 -13.14 -9.55
N TYR A 16 6.10 -13.79 -8.72
CA TYR A 16 5.93 -15.23 -8.73
C TYR A 16 4.56 -15.61 -9.26
N PHE A 17 4.51 -16.69 -10.04
CA PHE A 17 3.30 -17.19 -10.69
C PHE A 17 3.09 -18.66 -10.31
N PHE A 18 2.01 -18.94 -9.59
CA PHE A 18 1.73 -20.27 -9.04
C PHE A 18 0.35 -20.80 -9.46
N CYS A 19 0.27 -22.11 -9.64
CA CYS A 19 -0.97 -22.86 -9.83
C CYS A 19 -0.89 -24.18 -9.05
N ASN A 20 -2.02 -24.69 -8.59
CA ASN A 20 -2.08 -26.02 -7.96
C ASN A 20 -2.22 -27.16 -8.97
N GLU A 21 -2.55 -26.83 -10.22
CA GLU A 21 -2.85 -27.78 -11.28
C GLU A 21 -1.76 -27.74 -12.35
N LEU A 22 -1.50 -28.89 -12.97
CA LEU A 22 -0.70 -28.98 -14.19
C LEU A 22 -1.63 -28.87 -15.40
N ASN A 23 -1.08 -28.46 -16.54
CA ASN A 23 -1.80 -28.49 -17.81
C ASN A 23 -2.03 -29.95 -18.30
N GLU A 24 -2.73 -30.11 -19.42
CA GLU A 24 -3.04 -31.44 -20.00
C GLU A 24 -1.76 -32.26 -20.33
N LYS A 25 -0.64 -31.56 -20.58
CA LYS A 25 0.66 -32.17 -20.89
C LYS A 25 1.46 -32.55 -19.65
N GLY A 26 0.97 -32.25 -18.45
CA GLY A 26 1.72 -32.43 -17.20
C GLY A 26 2.80 -31.35 -16.99
N GLU A 27 2.71 -30.22 -17.68
CA GLU A 27 3.62 -29.08 -17.55
C GLU A 27 2.94 -27.90 -16.82
N ALA A 28 3.71 -26.85 -16.54
CA ALA A 28 3.18 -25.63 -15.94
C ALA A 28 2.15 -24.95 -16.85
N VAL A 29 1.08 -24.42 -16.24
CA VAL A 29 -0.04 -23.80 -16.96
C VAL A 29 0.41 -22.46 -17.53
N THR A 30 0.09 -22.19 -18.79
CA THR A 30 0.36 -20.90 -19.45
C THR A 30 -0.93 -20.10 -19.58
N TRP A 31 -0.94 -18.85 -19.13
CA TRP A 31 -2.08 -17.95 -19.25
C TRP A 31 -1.60 -16.56 -19.67
N GLN A 32 -2.19 -16.02 -20.75
CA GLN A 32 -1.79 -14.73 -21.32
C GLN A 32 -0.26 -14.68 -21.61
N GLY A 33 0.31 -15.80 -22.06
CA GLY A 33 1.75 -15.94 -22.31
C GLY A 33 2.63 -16.01 -21.06
N ARG A 34 2.07 -16.07 -19.84
CA ARG A 34 2.80 -16.21 -18.58
C ARG A 34 2.70 -17.64 -18.06
N GLN A 35 3.82 -18.19 -17.60
CA GLN A 35 3.88 -19.56 -17.08
C GLN A 35 3.67 -19.57 -15.56
N TYR A 36 2.69 -20.35 -15.11
CA TYR A 36 2.32 -20.56 -13.71
C TYR A 36 2.85 -21.92 -13.24
N GLN A 37 3.83 -21.87 -12.34
CA GLN A 37 4.48 -23.08 -11.84
C GLN A 37 3.54 -23.86 -10.91
N ALA A 38 3.60 -25.19 -11.00
CA ALA A 38 2.88 -26.06 -10.09
C ALA A 38 3.51 -25.97 -8.70
N TYR A 39 2.86 -25.25 -7.79
CA TYR A 39 3.36 -25.04 -6.43
C TYR A 39 2.19 -25.05 -5.44
N PRO A 40 2.28 -25.74 -4.30
CA PRO A 40 1.17 -25.81 -3.37
C PRO A 40 0.86 -24.45 -2.75
N ILE A 41 -0.33 -23.93 -3.07
CA ILE A 41 -0.85 -22.65 -2.59
C ILE A 41 -2.35 -22.76 -2.35
N ASP A 42 -2.80 -22.49 -1.14
CA ASP A 42 -4.21 -22.52 -0.77
C ASP A 42 -4.68 -21.16 -0.27
N GLY A 43 -5.93 -20.84 -0.54
CA GLY A 43 -6.51 -19.56 -0.18
C GLY A 43 -7.96 -19.70 0.26
N SER A 44 -8.28 -19.18 1.44
CA SER A 44 -9.62 -19.21 2.03
C SER A 44 -10.07 -17.82 2.52
N GLY A 45 -11.39 -17.63 2.68
CA GLY A 45 -11.96 -16.36 3.18
C GLY A 45 -12.03 -15.23 2.14
N PHE A 46 -11.92 -15.55 0.85
CA PHE A 46 -12.05 -14.59 -0.25
C PHE A 46 -13.53 -14.24 -0.49
N GLU A 47 -14.07 -13.36 0.35
CA GLU A 47 -15.41 -12.81 0.20
C GLU A 47 -15.33 -11.32 -0.18
N MET A 48 -16.08 -10.91 -1.21
CA MET A 48 -16.27 -9.50 -1.53
C MET A 48 -17.58 -9.03 -0.92
N ASN A 49 -17.53 -8.47 0.28
CA ASN A 49 -18.68 -7.82 0.91
C ASN A 49 -18.64 -6.31 0.67
N GLY A 50 -19.64 -5.77 -0.03
CA GLY A 50 -19.79 -4.33 -0.27
C GLY A 50 -20.41 -3.54 0.89
N LYS A 51 -20.72 -4.21 2.01
CA LYS A 51 -21.30 -3.62 3.23
C LYS A 51 -20.67 -4.28 4.45
N GLY A 52 -20.04 -3.49 5.32
CA GLY A 52 -19.43 -3.96 6.58
C GLY A 52 -17.89 -3.92 6.56
N SER A 53 -17.27 -4.60 7.52
CA SER A 53 -15.82 -4.77 7.58
C SER A 53 -15.30 -5.55 6.37
N SER A 54 -14.14 -5.16 5.86
CA SER A 54 -13.44 -5.88 4.79
C SER A 54 -13.19 -7.34 5.19
N ALA A 55 -13.24 -8.24 4.21
CA ALA A 55 -12.84 -9.63 4.45
C ALA A 55 -11.33 -9.69 4.63
N ARG A 56 -10.86 -10.51 5.57
CA ARG A 56 -9.44 -10.81 5.76
C ARG A 56 -9.15 -12.25 5.32
N PRO A 57 -8.96 -12.49 4.01
CA PRO A 57 -8.63 -13.82 3.53
C PRO A 57 -7.29 -14.29 4.07
N SER A 58 -7.16 -15.61 4.20
CA SER A 58 -5.91 -16.28 4.53
C SER A 58 -5.34 -16.92 3.28
N LEU A 59 -4.04 -16.74 3.06
CA LEU A 59 -3.27 -17.38 2.00
C LEU A 59 -2.17 -18.24 2.62
N THR A 60 -2.18 -19.54 2.32
CA THR A 60 -1.19 -20.50 2.78
C THR A 60 -0.36 -20.98 1.62
N VAL A 61 0.95 -20.78 1.67
CA VAL A 61 1.90 -21.17 0.63
C VAL A 61 2.83 -22.24 1.21
N SER A 62 3.24 -23.22 0.40
CA SER A 62 4.29 -24.14 0.84
C SER A 62 5.58 -23.38 1.12
N ASN A 63 6.27 -23.78 2.19
CA ASN A 63 7.60 -23.30 2.54
C ASN A 63 8.63 -24.43 2.49
N LEU A 64 8.33 -25.48 1.71
CA LEU A 64 9.26 -26.59 1.52
C LEU A 64 10.57 -26.01 0.93
N PHE A 65 11.71 -26.36 1.54
CA PHE A 65 13.05 -25.81 1.24
C PHE A 65 13.32 -24.38 1.73
N GLY A 66 12.46 -23.80 2.57
CA GLY A 66 12.71 -22.51 3.21
C GLY A 66 12.66 -21.29 2.28
N LEU A 67 12.05 -21.46 1.09
CA LEU A 67 11.93 -20.39 0.09
C LEU A 67 11.25 -19.15 0.68
N VAL A 68 10.11 -19.34 1.36
CA VAL A 68 9.34 -18.25 1.95
C VAL A 68 10.06 -17.70 3.18
N THR A 69 10.77 -18.53 3.96
CA THR A 69 11.59 -18.07 5.08
C THR A 69 12.65 -17.07 4.63
N GLY A 70 13.43 -17.39 3.59
CA GLY A 70 14.45 -16.48 3.07
C GLY A 70 13.84 -15.17 2.57
N MET A 71 12.75 -15.26 1.80
CA MET A 71 12.05 -14.06 1.31
C MET A 71 11.46 -13.20 2.43
N ALA A 72 10.92 -13.82 3.48
CA ALA A 72 10.36 -13.10 4.63
C ALA A 72 11.45 -12.37 5.44
N GLU A 73 12.64 -12.95 5.59
CA GLU A 73 13.77 -12.31 6.26
C GLU A 73 14.29 -11.10 5.48
N ASP A 74 14.42 -11.23 4.16
CA ASP A 74 14.97 -10.17 3.30
C ASP A 74 13.96 -9.05 3.00
N LEU A 75 12.66 -9.35 2.94
CA LEU A 75 11.61 -8.46 2.43
C LEU A 75 10.54 -8.11 3.48
N GLN A 76 10.95 -7.89 4.73
CA GLN A 76 10.08 -7.42 5.83
C GLN A 76 8.79 -8.25 5.99
N SER A 77 8.92 -9.57 6.07
CA SER A 77 7.79 -10.51 6.18
C SER A 77 6.79 -10.43 5.03
N LEU A 78 7.21 -9.90 3.87
CA LEU A 78 6.41 -9.74 2.66
C LEU A 78 5.20 -8.81 2.84
N VAL A 79 5.19 -7.98 3.87
CA VAL A 79 4.10 -7.02 4.14
C VAL A 79 4.06 -5.94 3.05
N GLY A 80 2.89 -5.73 2.46
CA GLY A 80 2.68 -4.82 1.33
C GLY A 80 2.80 -5.49 -0.05
N ALA A 81 3.13 -6.79 -0.10
CA ALA A 81 3.14 -7.54 -1.35
C ALA A 81 1.75 -7.60 -1.96
N THR A 82 1.65 -7.54 -3.29
CA THR A 82 0.35 -7.64 -3.98
C THR A 82 0.08 -9.08 -4.36
N VAL A 83 -1.07 -9.61 -3.96
CA VAL A 83 -1.53 -10.94 -4.34
C VAL A 83 -2.71 -10.80 -5.30
N VAL A 84 -2.58 -11.35 -6.50
CA VAL A 84 -3.63 -11.41 -7.51
C VAL A 84 -4.08 -12.85 -7.65
N ARG A 85 -5.37 -13.09 -7.38
CA ARG A 85 -6.03 -14.38 -7.57
C ARG A 85 -6.85 -14.31 -8.84
N ARG A 86 -6.49 -15.09 -9.85
CA ARG A 86 -7.22 -15.20 -11.12
C ARG A 86 -7.98 -16.51 -11.17
N ARG A 87 -9.26 -16.44 -11.48
CA ARG A 87 -10.13 -17.60 -11.69
C ARG A 87 -10.46 -17.67 -13.16
N VAL A 88 -10.01 -18.74 -13.80
CA VAL A 88 -10.14 -18.97 -15.24
C VAL A 88 -10.75 -20.35 -15.46
N TYR A 89 -11.61 -20.48 -16.46
CA TYR A 89 -12.08 -21.80 -16.89
C TYR A 89 -11.03 -22.44 -17.80
N ALA A 90 -10.72 -23.71 -17.59
CA ALA A 90 -9.68 -24.42 -18.35
C ALA A 90 -9.86 -24.28 -19.87
N ARG A 91 -11.11 -24.33 -20.37
CA ARG A 91 -11.43 -24.17 -21.80
C ARG A 91 -10.96 -22.87 -22.44
N PHE A 92 -10.74 -21.81 -21.67
CA PHE A 92 -10.32 -20.50 -22.22
C PHE A 92 -8.80 -20.33 -22.22
N LEU A 93 -8.06 -21.25 -21.61
CA LEU A 93 -6.60 -21.19 -21.53
C LEU A 93 -5.91 -21.13 -22.89
N ASP A 94 -4.69 -20.59 -22.91
CA ASP A 94 -3.84 -20.54 -24.09
C ASP A 94 -3.69 -21.93 -24.74
N ALA A 95 -3.65 -21.97 -26.07
CA ALA A 95 -3.55 -23.20 -26.86
C ALA A 95 -2.34 -24.08 -26.49
N VAL A 96 -1.26 -23.48 -25.96
CA VAL A 96 -0.04 -24.18 -25.55
C VAL A 96 -0.31 -25.23 -24.45
N ASN A 97 -1.36 -25.06 -23.66
CA ASN A 97 -1.70 -25.99 -22.58
C ASN A 97 -2.26 -27.34 -23.05
N PHE A 98 -2.72 -27.42 -24.31
CA PHE A 98 -3.44 -28.57 -24.85
C PHE A 98 -2.62 -29.27 -25.93
N VAL A 99 -2.74 -30.60 -26.03
CA VAL A 99 -1.99 -31.39 -27.04
C VAL A 99 -2.46 -31.05 -28.46
N ALA A 100 -3.77 -30.84 -28.63
CA ALA A 100 -4.38 -30.50 -29.91
C ALA A 100 -4.52 -28.99 -30.17
N GLY A 101 -3.94 -28.15 -29.30
CA GLY A 101 -4.23 -26.70 -29.27
C GLY A 101 -5.59 -26.38 -28.67
N ASN A 102 -5.96 -25.10 -28.67
CA ASN A 102 -7.25 -24.64 -28.16
C ASN A 102 -7.87 -23.55 -29.05
N PRO A 103 -8.97 -23.85 -29.77
CA PRO A 103 -9.70 -22.86 -30.57
C PRO A 103 -10.60 -21.95 -29.72
N GLU A 104 -10.93 -22.35 -28.49
CA GLU A 104 -11.74 -21.57 -27.54
C GLU A 104 -10.86 -20.67 -26.64
N ALA A 105 -9.56 -20.55 -26.92
CA ALA A 105 -8.67 -19.71 -26.13
C ALA A 105 -9.14 -18.24 -26.17
N ASP A 106 -9.43 -17.68 -25.01
CA ASP A 106 -9.90 -16.30 -24.86
C ASP A 106 -9.23 -15.66 -23.64
N PRO A 107 -8.25 -14.76 -23.85
CA PRO A 107 -7.50 -14.14 -22.76
C PRO A 107 -8.32 -13.15 -21.92
N GLU A 108 -9.51 -12.74 -22.37
CA GLU A 108 -10.38 -11.81 -21.65
C GLU A 108 -11.29 -12.51 -20.62
N GLN A 109 -11.43 -13.85 -20.72
CA GLN A 109 -12.29 -14.63 -19.83
C GLN A 109 -11.60 -14.95 -18.51
N GLU A 110 -11.45 -13.94 -17.64
CA GLU A 110 -10.97 -14.11 -16.28
C GLU A 110 -11.78 -13.33 -15.24
N LEU A 111 -11.80 -13.88 -14.02
CA LEU A 111 -12.22 -13.15 -12.83
C LEU A 111 -11.00 -12.94 -11.93
N SER A 112 -10.57 -11.69 -11.79
CA SER A 112 -9.38 -11.32 -11.02
C SER A 112 -9.74 -10.62 -9.71
N ASP A 113 -9.22 -11.12 -8.60
CA ASP A 113 -9.30 -10.48 -7.28
C ASP A 113 -7.90 -9.99 -6.87
N ARG A 114 -7.77 -8.74 -6.42
CA ARG A 114 -6.49 -8.15 -5.96
C ARG A 114 -6.52 -7.90 -4.46
N TRP A 115 -5.44 -8.30 -3.81
CA TRP A 115 -5.24 -8.23 -2.37
C TRP A 115 -3.83 -7.74 -2.04
N VAL A 116 -3.63 -7.28 -0.82
CA VAL A 116 -2.34 -6.88 -0.28
C VAL A 116 -2.04 -7.72 0.94
N VAL A 117 -0.80 -8.18 1.09
CA VAL A 117 -0.35 -8.87 2.31
C VAL A 117 -0.29 -7.84 3.44
N GLU A 118 -1.12 -8.03 4.46
CA GLU A 118 -1.11 -7.18 5.64
C GLU A 118 -0.09 -7.67 6.67
N GLN A 119 -0.09 -8.97 6.93
CA GLN A 119 0.82 -9.59 7.89
C GLN A 119 1.03 -11.07 7.60
N MET A 120 2.19 -11.57 7.99
CA MET A 120 2.46 -13.00 8.08
C MET A 120 1.93 -13.51 9.42
N SER A 121 0.95 -14.43 9.39
CA SER A 121 0.34 -14.98 10.61
C SER A 121 1.16 -16.11 11.20
N GLU A 122 1.69 -16.99 10.35
CA GLU A 122 2.43 -18.17 10.78
C GLU A 122 3.52 -18.51 9.76
N LEU A 123 4.69 -18.88 10.24
CA LEU A 123 5.78 -19.39 9.42
C LEU A 123 6.31 -20.68 10.05
N THR A 124 6.16 -21.79 9.34
CA THR A 124 6.71 -23.09 9.71
C THR A 124 7.71 -23.57 8.67
N ALA A 125 8.43 -24.65 8.96
CA ALA A 125 9.35 -25.28 8.00
C ALA A 125 8.65 -25.86 6.75
N MET A 126 7.32 -26.03 6.77
CA MET A 126 6.56 -26.66 5.68
C MET A 126 5.58 -25.70 4.99
N THR A 127 5.08 -24.70 5.71
CA THR A 127 4.05 -23.77 5.22
C THR A 127 4.27 -22.37 5.78
N ALA A 128 3.84 -21.37 5.03
CA ALA A 128 3.75 -19.97 5.44
C ALA A 128 2.31 -19.49 5.23
N SER A 129 1.74 -18.85 6.24
CA SER A 129 0.37 -18.34 6.24
C SER A 129 0.38 -16.82 6.32
N PHE A 130 -0.43 -16.19 5.47
CA PHE A 130 -0.53 -14.73 5.33
C PHE A 130 -1.97 -14.28 5.49
N VAL A 131 -2.16 -13.16 6.19
CA VAL A 131 -3.43 -12.44 6.23
C VAL A 131 -3.39 -11.36 5.15
N LEU A 132 -4.42 -11.37 4.33
CA LEU A 132 -4.58 -10.43 3.22
C LEU A 132 -5.63 -9.38 3.56
N ALA A 133 -5.47 -8.19 2.98
CA ALA A 133 -6.40 -7.07 3.06
C ALA A 133 -6.74 -6.55 1.66
N THR A 134 -7.85 -5.83 1.53
CA THR A 134 -8.16 -5.19 0.24
C THR A 134 -7.23 -3.98 0.00
N PRO A 135 -6.81 -3.68 -1.23
CA PRO A 135 -5.93 -2.53 -1.50
C PRO A 135 -6.54 -1.18 -1.10
N THR A 136 -7.87 -1.10 -1.02
CA THR A 136 -8.63 0.08 -0.61
C THR A 136 -8.84 0.19 0.90
N GLU A 137 -8.38 -0.81 1.66
CA GLU A 137 -8.49 -0.83 3.11
C GLU A 137 -7.46 0.11 3.71
N THR A 138 -7.92 1.30 4.11
CA THR A 138 -7.16 2.29 4.89
C THR A 138 -7.29 2.07 6.40
N ASP A 139 -7.60 0.85 6.85
CA ASP A 139 -7.68 0.56 8.27
C ASP A 139 -6.28 0.67 8.90
N GLY A 140 -6.08 1.64 9.79
CA GLY A 140 -4.77 2.01 10.32
C GLY A 140 -4.02 3.12 9.55
N ALA A 141 -4.59 3.67 8.47
CA ALA A 141 -4.04 4.87 7.84
C ALA A 141 -4.15 6.04 8.81
N LEU A 142 -3.02 6.40 9.44
CA LEU A 142 -2.86 7.67 10.12
C LEU A 142 -2.83 8.75 9.05
N PHE A 143 -3.99 9.25 8.67
CA PHE A 143 -4.04 10.60 8.11
C PHE A 143 -3.41 11.50 9.17
N PRO A 144 -2.34 12.25 8.87
CA PRO A 144 -1.82 13.23 9.81
C PRO A 144 -2.93 14.25 10.05
N GLY A 145 -3.71 14.02 11.09
CA GLY A 145 -4.67 14.97 11.60
C GLY A 145 -3.89 16.22 11.96
N ARG A 146 -4.37 17.37 11.53
CA ARG A 146 -3.77 18.65 11.85
C ARG A 146 -3.66 18.77 13.38
N ILE A 147 -2.45 18.73 13.93
CA ILE A 147 -2.21 18.90 15.36
C ILE A 147 -2.73 20.29 15.77
N MET A 148 -3.74 20.34 16.64
CA MET A 148 -4.35 21.61 17.04
C MET A 148 -3.50 22.29 18.13
N LEU A 149 -2.53 23.10 17.72
CA LEU A 149 -1.76 23.95 18.64
C LEU A 149 -2.43 25.30 18.82
N ALA A 150 -2.59 25.74 20.07
CA ALA A 150 -3.32 26.95 20.41
C ALA A 150 -2.67 28.24 19.92
N ASN A 151 -1.35 28.32 20.06
CA ASN A 151 -0.58 29.56 19.85
C ASN A 151 0.53 29.41 18.80
N THR A 152 0.63 28.24 18.16
CA THR A 152 1.71 27.92 17.23
C THR A 152 1.13 27.56 15.86
N CYS A 153 1.55 28.30 14.85
CA CYS A 153 1.28 28.04 13.45
C CYS A 153 2.10 26.81 12.99
N MET A 154 1.46 25.89 12.29
CA MET A 154 2.17 24.74 11.71
C MET A 154 2.64 24.98 10.29
N TRP A 155 2.33 26.12 9.68
CA TRP A 155 2.59 26.33 8.27
C TRP A 155 4.08 26.41 8.02
N ASP A 156 4.50 25.92 6.86
CA ASP A 156 5.84 26.16 6.40
C ASP A 156 5.99 27.65 6.07
N TYR A 157 7.03 28.27 6.64
CA TYR A 157 7.23 29.70 6.49
C TYR A 157 7.52 30.03 5.02
N ARG A 158 6.73 30.93 4.44
CA ARG A 158 6.74 31.25 2.99
C ARG A 158 6.28 30.09 2.08
N GLY A 159 5.65 29.06 2.65
CA GLY A 159 4.92 28.04 1.90
C GLY A 159 3.55 28.52 1.42
N ASP A 160 2.87 27.69 0.64
CA ASP A 160 1.60 28.03 -0.01
C ASP A 160 0.50 28.36 1.00
N GLU A 161 0.46 27.67 2.15
CA GLU A 161 -0.52 27.89 3.21
C GLU A 161 -0.22 29.14 4.04
N CYS A 162 1.05 29.53 4.15
CA CYS A 162 1.46 30.76 4.82
C CYS A 162 1.15 31.98 3.95
N GLY A 163 1.42 31.90 2.64
CA GLY A 163 1.18 32.96 1.67
C GLY A 163 2.08 34.20 1.80
N TYR A 164 3.00 34.22 2.78
CA TYR A 164 3.91 35.34 2.97
C TYR A 164 5.09 35.28 1.99
N ASN A 165 5.06 36.12 0.95
CA ASN A 165 6.15 36.26 -0.03
C ASN A 165 6.88 37.62 0.06
N GLY A 166 6.66 38.38 1.13
CA GLY A 166 7.21 39.73 1.32
C GLY A 166 8.69 39.79 1.69
N PRO A 167 9.25 41.00 1.95
CA PRO A 167 10.64 41.19 2.34
C PRO A 167 10.97 40.58 3.72
N ALA A 168 12.23 40.64 4.15
CA ALA A 168 12.63 40.27 5.50
C ALA A 168 11.95 41.16 6.54
N VAL A 169 11.42 40.57 7.62
CA VAL A 169 10.71 41.32 8.67
C VAL A 169 11.32 41.10 10.04
N ALA A 170 11.45 39.84 10.47
CA ALA A 170 11.91 39.53 11.83
C ALA A 170 12.58 38.16 11.91
N ASP A 171 13.46 37.98 12.89
CA ASP A 171 14.05 36.67 13.23
C ASP A 171 13.06 35.76 14.01
N GLU A 172 13.52 34.57 14.37
CA GLU A 172 12.72 33.56 15.09
C GLU A 172 12.23 34.01 16.48
N PHE A 173 12.83 35.07 17.04
CA PHE A 173 12.46 35.69 18.31
C PHE A 173 11.69 36.99 18.12
N ASP A 174 11.16 37.23 16.93
CA ASP A 174 10.42 38.44 16.55
C ASP A 174 11.25 39.73 16.73
N LYS A 175 12.58 39.68 16.51
CA LYS A 175 13.41 40.88 16.44
C LYS A 175 13.48 41.37 15.00
N PRO A 176 13.22 42.65 14.72
CA PRO A 176 13.25 43.18 13.36
C PRO A 176 14.59 42.93 12.66
N THR A 177 14.53 42.41 11.44
CA THR A 177 15.71 42.18 10.59
C THR A 177 15.41 42.54 9.15
N THR A 178 16.39 43.15 8.48
CA THR A 178 16.36 43.42 7.04
C THR A 178 17.12 42.36 6.24
N ASP A 179 17.83 41.45 6.92
CA ASP A 179 18.60 40.37 6.30
C ASP A 179 17.69 39.14 6.06
N ILE A 180 17.48 38.81 4.78
CA ILE A 180 16.63 37.70 4.35
C ILE A 180 17.12 36.33 4.84
N ARG A 181 18.43 36.17 5.11
CA ARG A 181 18.99 34.90 5.61
C ARG A 181 18.67 34.68 7.09
N LYS A 182 18.39 35.76 7.82
CA LYS A 182 18.06 35.74 9.25
C LYS A 182 16.56 35.86 9.51
N ASP A 183 15.78 36.20 8.48
CA ASP A 183 14.33 36.27 8.53
C ASP A 183 13.75 34.87 8.74
N ARG A 184 13.15 34.66 9.91
CA ARG A 184 12.53 33.41 10.31
C ARG A 184 11.22 33.73 11.01
N CYS A 185 10.19 32.94 10.72
CA CYS A 185 8.92 33.10 11.42
C CYS A 185 9.02 32.49 12.82
N SER A 186 8.60 33.23 13.84
CA SER A 186 8.44 32.75 15.21
C SER A 186 7.32 31.72 15.36
N LYS A 187 6.51 31.51 14.30
CA LYS A 187 5.29 30.68 14.28
C LYS A 187 4.21 31.11 15.27
N CYS A 188 4.38 32.24 15.95
CA CYS A 188 3.37 32.84 16.83
C CYS A 188 2.50 33.84 16.07
N MET A 189 1.33 34.17 16.63
CA MET A 189 0.42 35.18 16.07
C MET A 189 1.13 36.50 15.78
N ARG A 190 2.02 36.92 16.69
CA ARG A 190 2.86 38.12 16.54
C ARG A 190 3.73 38.12 15.28
N GLY A 191 4.26 36.95 14.91
CA GLY A 191 5.03 36.78 13.68
C GLY A 191 4.22 37.07 12.42
N CYS A 192 2.94 36.70 12.41
CA CYS A 192 1.99 36.98 11.34
C CYS A 192 1.49 38.44 11.37
N GLU A 193 1.31 39.05 12.54
CA GLU A 193 0.95 40.47 12.69
C GLU A 193 2.01 41.39 12.07
N MET A 194 3.29 41.17 12.38
CA MET A 194 4.40 41.95 11.81
C MET A 194 4.49 41.80 10.28
N ARG A 195 3.96 40.71 9.73
CA ARG A 195 4.00 40.37 8.31
C ARG A 195 2.67 40.67 7.59
N GLY A 196 1.66 41.18 8.29
CA GLY A 196 0.34 41.46 7.73
C GLY A 196 -0.44 40.20 7.29
N MET A 197 -0.10 39.02 7.81
CA MET A 197 -0.66 37.72 7.40
C MET A 197 -1.47 37.06 8.51
N VAL A 198 -2.19 37.87 9.30
CA VAL A 198 -3.02 37.42 10.42
C VAL A 198 -4.12 36.46 9.96
N ALA A 199 -4.73 36.72 8.80
CA ALA A 199 -5.81 35.90 8.25
C ALA A 199 -5.37 34.48 7.87
N ASN A 200 -4.09 34.29 7.56
CA ASN A 200 -3.52 33.00 7.14
C ASN A 200 -2.83 32.26 8.29
N PHE A 201 -3.06 32.69 9.54
CA PHE A 201 -2.45 32.04 10.70
C PHE A 201 -2.94 30.60 10.85
N GLY A 202 -1.98 29.67 10.88
CA GLY A 202 -2.24 28.24 10.92
C GLY A 202 -2.49 27.61 12.29
N GLY A 203 -2.65 28.40 13.36
CA GLY A 203 -2.93 27.92 14.71
C GLY A 203 -4.40 28.07 15.12
N PHE A 204 -4.80 27.36 16.17
CA PHE A 204 -6.17 27.34 16.68
C PHE A 204 -6.31 28.25 17.90
N LEU A 205 -6.44 29.55 17.64
CA LEU A 205 -6.60 30.56 18.68
C LEU A 205 -7.80 30.20 19.57
N SER A 206 -7.58 30.18 20.89
CA SER A 206 -8.59 29.88 21.92
C SER A 206 -8.93 28.40 22.18
N ILE A 207 -8.26 27.42 21.57
CA ILE A 207 -8.49 26.00 21.97
C ILE A 207 -8.12 25.74 23.44
N ASN A 208 -7.13 26.46 23.98
CA ASN A 208 -6.79 26.42 25.41
C ASN A 208 -7.89 27.02 26.32
N LYS A 209 -8.92 27.68 25.77
CA LYS A 209 -10.06 28.20 26.54
C LYS A 209 -11.26 27.24 26.54
N LEU A 210 -11.19 26.13 25.80
CA LEU A 210 -12.26 25.12 25.70
C LEU A 210 -12.06 23.94 26.66
N SER A 211 -10.98 23.91 27.45
CA SER A 211 -10.70 22.83 28.41
C SER A 211 -11.16 23.14 29.85
N GLN A 212 -12.25 23.90 30.03
CA GLN A 212 -12.94 24.05 31.33
C GLN A 212 -14.33 23.42 31.26
#